data_AF-A0A925VDG8-F1
#
_entry.id   AF-A0A925VDG8-F1
#
_cell.length_a   1.000
_cell.length_b   1.000
_cell.length_c   1.000
_cell.angle_alpha   90.00
_cell.angle_beta   90.00
_cell.angle_gamma   90.00
#
_symmetry.space_group_name_H-M   'P 1'
#
loop_
_entity.id
_entity.type
_entity.pdbx_description
1 polymer ?
#
loop_
_entity_poly.entity_id
_entity_poly.type
_entity_poly.pdbx_seq_one_letter_code
_entity_poly.pdbx_strand_id
1 'polypeptide(L)' 'MPTFDDDSRARLEAGTPVCRFLRTKALHVYGPDTPDAFTTSRSSSYQCLKTQFVCGPDRSPCLPEDCQPGRDCFVER' A
#
# COMPACT_ATOMS: atom_id res chain seq x y z
N MET A 1 13.34 -5.50 18.11
CA MET A 1 12.15 -5.89 17.32
C MET A 1 12.22 -5.13 16.02
N PRO A 2 12.07 -5.78 14.86
CA PRO A 2 11.92 -5.07 13.59
C PRO A 2 10.71 -4.13 13.70
N THR A 3 10.81 -2.94 13.10
CA THR A 3 9.67 -2.02 13.03
C THR A 3 8.72 -2.49 11.94
N PHE A 4 7.46 -2.05 11.96
CA PHE A 4 6.51 -2.42 10.91
C PHE A 4 6.93 -1.92 9.52
N ASP A 5 7.70 -0.83 9.47
CA ASP A 5 8.28 -0.34 8.22
C ASP A 5 9.29 -1.34 7.62
N ASP A 6 9.96 -2.14 8.47
CA ASP A 6 10.85 -3.21 8.03
C ASP A 6 10.08 -4.34 7.33
N ASP A 7 8.90 -4.71 7.84
CA ASP A 7 8.05 -5.76 7.23
C ASP A 7 7.52 -5.31 5.85
N SER A 8 7.01 -4.07 5.76
CA SER A 8 6.54 -3.51 4.48
C SER A 8 7.67 -3.40 3.47
N ARG A 9 8.89 -3.03 3.91
CA ARG A 9 10.08 -2.98 3.07
C ARG A 9 10.51 -4.36 2.59
N ALA A 10 10.57 -5.35 3.48
CA ALA A 10 10.91 -6.72 3.12
C ALA A 10 9.95 -7.31 2.07
N ARG A 11 8.65 -6.97 2.13
CA ARG A 11 7.66 -7.44 1.14
C ARG A 11 7.88 -6.82 -0.24
N LEU A 12 8.26 -5.54 -0.30
CA LEU A 12 8.63 -4.88 -1.56
C LEU A 12 9.94 -5.43 -2.13
N GLU A 13 10.95 -5.63 -1.29
CA GLU A 13 12.22 -6.25 -1.68
C GLU A 13 12.03 -7.70 -2.16
N ALA A 14 11.07 -8.43 -1.58
CA ALA A 14 10.67 -9.77 -2.01
C ALA A 14 9.84 -9.77 -3.32
N GLY A 15 9.54 -8.61 -3.90
CA GLY A 15 8.77 -8.50 -5.14
C GLY A 15 7.28 -8.80 -4.99
N THR A 16 6.71 -8.61 -3.79
CA THR A 16 5.26 -8.79 -3.59
C THR A 16 4.51 -7.80 -4.50
N PRO A 17 3.57 -8.26 -5.34
CA PRO A 17 2.93 -7.40 -6.31
C PRO A 17 2.02 -6.39 -5.62
N VAL A 18 2.08 -5.14 -6.09
CA VAL A 18 1.31 -4.02 -5.52
C VAL A 18 0.17 -3.65 -6.46
N CYS A 19 -1.02 -3.45 -5.91
CA CYS A 19 -2.17 -3.03 -6.70
C CYS A 19 -1.97 -1.63 -7.31
N ARG A 20 -2.13 -1.51 -8.62
CA ARG A 20 -2.06 -0.26 -9.40
C ARG A 20 -3.02 0.82 -8.90
N PHE A 21 -4.15 0.44 -8.28
CA PHE A 21 -5.14 1.38 -7.76
C PHE A 21 -4.89 1.82 -6.31
N LEU A 22 -3.94 1.20 -5.61
CA LEU A 22 -3.63 1.56 -4.24
C LEU A 22 -2.82 2.87 -4.22
N ARG A 23 -3.24 3.85 -3.42
CA ARG A 23 -2.51 5.09 -3.18
C ARG A 23 -2.47 5.39 -1.70
N THR A 24 -1.42 6.06 -1.27
CA THR A 24 -1.36 6.72 0.04
C THR A 24 -0.90 8.15 -0.15
N LYS A 25 -1.14 8.98 0.86
CA LYS A 25 -0.62 10.34 0.91
C LYS A 25 0.49 10.40 1.96
N ALA A 26 1.72 10.60 1.51
CA ALA A 26 2.81 10.96 2.41
C ALA A 26 2.65 12.44 2.81
N LEU A 27 2.60 12.70 4.12
CA LEU A 27 2.57 14.08 4.63
C LEU A 27 3.97 14.71 4.62
N HIS A 28 5.00 13.90 4.81
CA HIS A 28 6.40 14.34 4.85
C HIS A 28 7.21 13.57 3.80
N VAL A 29 7.84 14.31 2.89
CA VAL A 29 8.81 13.81 1.91
C VAL A 29 10.10 14.55 2.16
N TYR A 30 11.14 13.82 2.58
CA TYR A 30 12.42 14.41 3.04
C TYR A 30 13.42 14.61 1.90
N GLY A 31 13.14 14.07 0.70
CA GLY A 31 14.03 14.14 -0.45
C GLY A 31 13.73 13.04 -1.49
N PRO A 32 14.52 12.96 -2.58
CA PRO A 32 14.35 11.94 -3.63
C PRO A 32 14.53 10.51 -3.12
N ASP A 33 15.27 10.33 -2.01
CA ASP A 33 15.49 9.03 -1.37
C ASP A 33 14.36 8.62 -0.42
N THR A 34 13.26 9.39 -0.36
CA THR A 34 12.09 9.02 0.45
C THR A 34 11.53 7.70 -0.08
N PRO A 35 11.35 6.67 0.78
CA PRO A 35 10.80 5.39 0.35
C PRO A 35 9.47 5.54 -0.38
N ASP A 36 9.22 4.66 -1.37
CA ASP A 36 7.95 4.66 -2.09
C ASP A 36 6.79 4.53 -1.09
N ALA A 37 5.65 5.10 -1.45
CA ALA A 37 4.47 5.23 -0.61
C ALA A 37 3.88 3.86 -0.18
N PHE A 38 4.35 2.76 -0.76
CA PHE A 38 3.99 1.39 -0.39
C PHE A 38 4.84 0.82 0.77
N THR A 39 6.02 1.39 1.01
CA THR A 39 6.85 1.22 2.22
C THR A 39 6.42 2.24 3.27
N THR A 40 5.17 2.19 3.72
CA THR A 40 4.68 3.15 4.70
C THR A 40 4.03 2.46 5.90
N SER A 41 4.12 3.12 7.04
CA SER A 41 3.54 2.70 8.33
C SER A 41 2.04 2.39 8.21
N ARG A 42 1.54 1.47 9.05
CA ARG A 42 0.09 1.20 9.22
C ARG A 42 -0.74 2.44 9.60
N SER A 43 -0.10 3.49 10.12
CA SER A 43 -0.76 4.77 10.39
C SER A 43 -0.99 5.62 9.14
N SER A 44 -0.53 5.16 7.97
CA SER A 44 -0.72 5.85 6.71
C SER A 44 -2.13 5.66 6.19
N SER A 45 -2.70 6.74 5.65
CA SER A 45 -4.04 6.69 5.07
C SER A 45 -3.98 6.21 3.62
N TYR A 46 -4.44 4.98 3.39
CA TYR A 46 -4.56 4.41 2.05
C TYR A 46 -5.95 4.65 1.44
N GLN A 47 -5.98 4.80 0.12
CA GLN A 47 -7.18 4.92 -0.68
C GLN A 47 -7.10 4.04 -1.93
N CYS A 48 -8.23 3.46 -2.31
CA CYS A 48 -8.38 2.72 -3.55
C CYS A 48 -8.91 3.66 -4.63
N LEU A 49 -8.16 3.89 -5.69
CA LEU A 49 -8.58 4.75 -6.80
C LEU A 49 -9.74 4.16 -7.63
N LYS A 50 -10.01 2.85 -7.51
CA LYS A 50 -11.16 2.20 -8.16
C LYS A 50 -12.48 2.64 -7.52
N THR A 51 -12.53 2.68 -6.18
CA THR A 51 -13.72 3.05 -5.40
C THR A 51 -13.71 4.49 -4.92
N GLN A 52 -12.57 5.17 -5.06
CA GLN A 52 -12.32 6.52 -4.52
C GLN A 52 -12.56 6.60 -3.00
N PHE A 53 -12.27 5.50 -2.29
CA PHE A 53 -12.52 5.39 -0.85
C PHE A 53 -11.43 4.59 -0.14
N VAL A 54 -11.44 4.60 1.19
CA VAL A 54 -10.51 3.82 2.05
C VAL A 54 -10.80 2.32 2.04
N CYS A 55 -11.95 1.92 1.48
CA CYS A 55 -12.33 0.53 1.29
C CYS A 55 -12.38 0.18 -0.20
N GLY A 56 -12.03 -1.06 -0.51
CA GLY A 56 -12.23 -1.64 -1.83
C GLY A 56 -13.70 -1.99 -2.11
N PRO A 57 -14.01 -2.60 -3.26
CA PRO A 57 -15.38 -2.93 -3.67
C PRO A 57 -16.02 -4.02 -2.78
N ASP A 58 -15.20 -4.83 -2.14
CA ASP A 58 -15.55 -5.81 -1.11
C ASP A 58 -15.87 -5.18 0.26
N ARG A 59 -15.80 -3.84 0.37
CA ARG A 59 -15.96 -3.06 1.61
C ARG A 59 -14.86 -3.29 2.65
N SER A 60 -13.81 -4.03 2.31
CA SER A 60 -12.64 -4.24 3.17
C SER A 60 -11.64 -3.09 2.99
N PRO A 61 -10.86 -2.75 4.04
CA PRO A 61 -9.78 -1.77 3.94
C PRO A 61 -8.86 -2.02 2.75
N CYS A 62 -8.34 -0.96 2.14
CA CYS A 62 -7.35 -1.05 1.07
C CYS A 62 -5.93 -0.84 1.62
N LEU A 63 -5.37 -1.87 2.25
CA LEU A 63 -4.00 -1.86 2.78
C LEU A 63 -3.05 -2.61 1.84
N PRO A 64 -1.74 -2.30 1.81
CA PRO A 64 -0.76 -3.04 1.01
C PRO A 64 -0.79 -4.56 1.28
N GLU A 65 -0.94 -4.97 2.53
CA GLU A 65 -1.01 -6.37 2.96
C GLU A 65 -2.28 -7.10 2.49
N ASP A 66 -3.39 -6.37 2.31
CA ASP A 66 -4.70 -6.93 1.96
C ASP A 66 -5.02 -6.78 0.48
N CYS A 67 -4.45 -5.76 -0.18
CA CYS A 67 -4.70 -5.46 -1.59
C CYS A 67 -3.83 -6.33 -2.49
N GLN A 68 -4.08 -7.64 -2.47
CA GLN A 68 -3.27 -8.72 -3.05
C GLN A 68 -3.98 -9.44 -4.22
N PRO A 69 -3.24 -10.28 -5.00
CA PRO A 69 -3.83 -11.18 -6.00
C PRO A 69 -4.88 -12.08 -5.34
N GLY A 70 -6.16 -11.89 -5.72
CA GLY A 70 -7.30 -12.56 -5.10
C GLY A 70 -8.44 -11.61 -4.74
N ARG A 71 -8.17 -10.30 -4.61
CA ARG A 71 -9.25 -9.30 -4.61
C ARG A 71 -9.70 -9.00 -6.03
N ASP A 72 -11.01 -8.89 -6.22
CA ASP A 72 -11.64 -8.65 -7.53
C ASP A 72 -11.13 -7.39 -8.26
N CYS A 73 -10.73 -6.36 -7.52
CA CYS A 73 -10.20 -5.13 -8.10
C CYS A 73 -8.69 -5.09 -8.25
N PHE A 74 -7.98 -6.17 -7.90
CA PHE A 74 -6.52 -6.19 -7.96
C PHE A 74 -6.04 -6.14 -9.41
N VAL A 75 -5.11 -5.21 -9.68
CA VAL A 75 -4.38 -5.12 -10.96
C VAL A 75 -2.93 -4.87 -10.61
N GLU A 76 -2.05 -5.76 -11.06
CA GLU A 76 -0.60 -5.63 -10.83
C GLU A 76 -0.04 -4.36 -11.50
N ARG A 77 0.95 -3.73 -10.86
CA ARG A 77 1.59 -2.50 -11.31
C ARG A 77 2.67 -2.76 -12.36
#